data_AF-A0A933CZR6-F1
#
_entry.id   AF-A0A933CZR6-F1
#
_cell.length_a   1.000
_cell.length_b   1.000
_cell.length_c   1.000
_cell.angle_alpha   90.00
_cell.angle_beta   90.00
_cell.angle_gamma   90.00
#
_symmetry.space_group_name_H-M   'P 1'
#
loop_
_entity.id
_entity.type
_entity.pdbx_description
1 polymer ?
#
loop_
_entity_poly.entity_id
_entity_poly.type
_entity_poly.pdbx_seq_one_letter_code
_entity_poly.pdbx_strand_id
1 'polypeptide(L)'
;MQRNTATIDKELSDLREQIRELEAAKDAATKTMEAAKNERKRSAYAAHASKDAKAAERLLKAREAAARASLEAEDIEAAVETAKTKYETLEREREEAYRIEKWQECMALAEEIHKDAQEMDSHIENLFVKLLQGHQEKIEHLRHLAQEAEHEGAFKTAGIRHVFRRINGKIVRFAPFEADKPSAVYLQSTYADIFQMQLDAAKREAKTEEQAA
;
A
#
# COMPACT_ATOMS: atom_id res chain seq x y z
N MET A 1 -3.73 -16.28 -7.80
CA MET A 1 -2.45 -15.68 -7.39
C MET A 1 -2.57 -14.19 -7.66
N GLN A 2 -2.70 -13.36 -6.62
CA GLN A 2 -2.64 -11.90 -6.80
C GLN A 2 -1.24 -11.54 -7.32
N ARG A 3 -1.18 -10.67 -8.33
CA ARG A 3 0.08 -10.19 -8.92
C ARG A 3 0.65 -9.11 -8.00
N ASN A 4 1.95 -9.15 -7.74
CA ASN A 4 2.61 -8.13 -6.93
C ASN A 4 2.99 -6.91 -7.78
N THR A 5 3.22 -5.76 -7.13
CA THR A 5 3.53 -4.49 -7.79
C THR A 5 4.75 -4.59 -8.70
N ALA A 6 5.79 -5.30 -8.27
CA ALA A 6 7.02 -5.49 -9.05
C ALA A 6 6.80 -6.23 -10.39
N THR A 7 5.90 -7.23 -10.42
CA THR A 7 5.57 -7.94 -11.66
C THR A 7 4.76 -7.05 -12.60
N ILE A 8 3.79 -6.31 -12.06
CA ILE A 8 2.96 -5.39 -12.85
C ILE A 8 3.79 -4.22 -13.39
N ASP A 9 4.72 -3.68 -12.60
CA ASP A 9 5.65 -2.61 -13.02
C ASP A 9 6.48 -3.02 -14.24
N LYS A 10 6.96 -4.28 -14.26
CA LYS A 10 7.69 -4.80 -15.42
C LYS A 10 6.81 -4.86 -16.66
N GLU A 11 5.59 -5.36 -16.52
CA GLU A 11 4.65 -5.45 -17.65
C GLU A 11 4.21 -4.09 -18.17
N LEU A 12 4.02 -3.11 -17.29
CA LEU A 12 3.76 -1.72 -17.68
C LEU A 12 4.95 -1.12 -18.44
N SER A 13 6.18 -1.44 -18.04
CA SER A 13 7.39 -1.02 -18.77
C SER A 13 7.44 -1.63 -20.17
N ASP A 14 7.26 -2.94 -20.28
CA ASP A 14 7.26 -3.66 -21.56
C ASP A 14 6.14 -3.13 -22.49
N LEU A 15 4.96 -2.87 -21.92
CA LEU A 15 3.81 -2.36 -22.66
C LEU A 15 3.98 -0.90 -23.11
N ARG A 16 4.67 -0.06 -22.32
CA ARG A 16 5.04 1.31 -22.74
C ARG A 16 5.96 1.30 -23.95
N GLU A 17 6.94 0.40 -23.96
CA GLU A 17 7.84 0.24 -25.10
C GLU A 17 7.06 -0.24 -26.33
N GLN A 18 6.18 -1.24 -26.17
CA GLN A 18 5.31 -1.71 -27.25
C GLN A 18 4.39 -0.61 -27.81
N ILE A 19 3.76 0.20 -26.95
CA ILE A 19 2.92 1.33 -27.39
C ILE A 19 3.75 2.32 -28.21
N ARG A 20 4.96 2.65 -27.76
CA ARG A 20 5.86 3.57 -28.47
C ARG A 20 6.22 3.03 -29.86
N GLU A 21 6.51 1.74 -29.99
CA GLU A 21 6.80 1.11 -31.27
C GLU A 21 5.58 1.12 -32.20
N LEU A 22 4.39 0.82 -31.67
CA LEU A 22 3.13 0.85 -32.42
C LEU A 22 2.76 2.27 -32.86
N GLU A 23 3.01 3.29 -32.04
CA GLU A 23 2.81 4.70 -32.39
C GLU A 23 3.77 5.13 -33.52
N ALA A 24 5.03 4.71 -33.46
CA ALA A 24 5.98 4.95 -34.55
C ALA A 24 5.55 4.24 -35.85
N ALA A 25 5.04 3.00 -35.75
CA ALA A 25 4.49 2.27 -36.87
C ALA A 25 3.23 2.96 -37.44
N LYS A 26 2.37 3.51 -36.56
CA LYS A 26 1.17 4.27 -36.96
C LYS A 26 1.55 5.49 -37.79
N ASP A 27 2.57 6.24 -37.36
CA ASP A 27 3.08 7.40 -38.11
C ASP A 27 3.62 7.00 -39.49
N ALA A 28 4.34 5.89 -39.57
CA ALA A 28 4.87 5.36 -40.83
C ALA A 28 3.75 4.87 -41.77
N ALA A 29 2.77 4.14 -41.24
CA ALA A 29 1.62 3.64 -41.99
C ALA A 29 0.75 4.79 -42.51
N THR A 30 0.54 5.83 -41.71
CA THR A 30 -0.21 7.04 -42.10
C THR A 30 0.45 7.75 -43.28
N LYS A 31 1.78 7.94 -43.23
CA LYS A 31 2.55 8.51 -44.35
C LYS A 31 2.46 7.65 -45.61
N THR A 32 2.51 6.33 -45.46
CA THR A 32 2.42 5.37 -46.57
C THR A 32 1.02 5.40 -47.21
N MET A 33 -0.03 5.47 -46.39
CA MET A 33 -1.41 5.65 -46.82
C MET A 33 -1.59 6.96 -47.60
N GLU A 34 -1.05 8.07 -47.11
CA GLU A 34 -1.12 9.37 -47.81
C GLU A 34 -0.39 9.35 -49.15
N ALA A 35 0.80 8.74 -49.20
CA ALA A 35 1.54 8.56 -50.45
C ALA A 35 0.74 7.72 -51.46
N ALA A 36 0.15 6.61 -51.03
CA ALA A 36 -0.68 5.75 -51.86
C ALA A 36 -1.96 6.46 -52.36
N LYS A 37 -2.61 7.27 -51.51
CA LYS A 37 -3.75 8.12 -51.90
C LYS A 37 -3.35 9.15 -52.96
N ASN A 38 -2.18 9.78 -52.81
CA ASN A 38 -1.67 10.75 -53.78
C ASN A 38 -1.31 10.09 -55.12
N GLU A 39 -0.70 8.91 -55.09
CA GLU A 39 -0.39 8.15 -56.30
C GLU A 39 -1.66 7.69 -57.04
N ARG A 40 -2.68 7.24 -56.29
CA ARG A 40 -4.01 6.94 -56.84
C ARG A 40 -4.61 8.15 -57.55
N LYS A 41 -4.53 9.35 -56.96
CA LYS A 41 -5.02 10.60 -57.58
C LYS A 41 -4.26 10.89 -58.87
N ARG A 42 -2.92 10.86 -58.85
CA ARG A 42 -2.08 11.11 -60.04
C ARG A 42 -2.38 10.13 -61.17
N SER A 43 -2.41 8.84 -60.86
CA SER A 43 -2.75 7.78 -61.81
C SER A 43 -4.18 7.92 -62.35
N ALA A 44 -5.14 8.40 -61.54
CA ALA A 44 -6.50 8.66 -62.01
C ALA A 44 -6.55 9.79 -63.03
N TYR A 45 -5.84 10.90 -62.80
CA TYR A 45 -5.73 11.98 -63.77
C TYR A 45 -5.11 11.50 -65.09
N ALA A 46 -4.03 10.71 -65.04
CA ALA A 46 -3.37 10.17 -66.22
C ALA A 46 -4.25 9.18 -67.03
N ALA A 47 -5.01 8.34 -66.33
CA ALA A 47 -5.94 7.38 -66.95
C ALA A 47 -7.20 8.05 -67.54
N HIS A 48 -7.65 9.18 -66.98
CA HIS A 48 -8.76 9.95 -67.55
C HIS A 48 -8.31 10.81 -68.74
N ALA A 49 -7.07 11.29 -68.74
CA ALA A 49 -6.51 12.11 -69.82
C ALA A 49 -6.11 11.30 -71.07
N SER A 50 -5.84 10.01 -70.95
CA SER A 50 -5.46 9.14 -72.07
C SER A 50 -6.34 7.89 -72.14
N LYS A 51 -6.81 7.51 -73.34
CA LYS A 51 -7.48 6.22 -73.57
C LYS A 51 -6.48 5.05 -73.66
N ASP A 52 -5.40 5.10 -72.89
CA ASP A 52 -4.33 4.09 -72.89
C ASP A 52 -4.62 2.99 -71.86
N ALA A 53 -4.60 1.73 -72.31
CA ALA A 53 -4.76 0.55 -71.47
C ALA A 53 -3.70 0.45 -70.36
N LYS A 54 -2.47 0.94 -70.61
CA LYS A 54 -1.40 0.96 -69.58
C LYS A 54 -1.69 1.96 -68.46
N ALA A 55 -2.35 3.08 -68.78
CA ALA A 55 -2.74 4.06 -67.77
C ALA A 55 -3.87 3.52 -66.87
N ALA A 56 -4.81 2.76 -67.44
CA ALA A 56 -5.86 2.07 -66.68
C ALA A 56 -5.30 0.99 -65.73
N GLU A 57 -4.32 0.19 -66.18
CA GLU A 57 -3.69 -0.83 -65.33
C GLU A 57 -2.93 -0.22 -64.14
N ARG A 58 -2.21 0.90 -64.36
CA ARG A 58 -1.51 1.64 -63.29
C ARG A 58 -2.48 2.18 -62.24
N LEU A 59 -3.61 2.73 -62.67
CA LEU A 59 -4.66 3.18 -61.76
C LEU A 59 -5.21 2.04 -60.90
N LEU A 60 -5.39 0.85 -61.47
CA LEU A 60 -5.90 -0.31 -60.74
C LEU A 60 -4.93 -0.74 -59.63
N LYS A 61 -3.63 -0.84 -59.95
CA LYS A 61 -2.57 -1.12 -58.95
C LYS A 61 -2.49 -0.05 -57.86
N ALA A 62 -2.62 1.22 -58.23
CA ALA A 62 -2.60 2.32 -57.26
C ALA A 62 -3.84 2.33 -56.33
N ARG A 63 -5.01 1.86 -56.82
CA ARG A 63 -6.20 1.67 -55.98
C ARG A 63 -6.01 0.54 -54.98
N GLU A 64 -5.47 -0.60 -55.43
CA GLU A 64 -5.17 -1.73 -54.55
C GLU A 64 -4.14 -1.36 -53.48
N ALA A 65 -3.06 -0.66 -53.86
CA ALA A 65 -2.05 -0.19 -52.91
C ALA A 65 -2.64 0.79 -51.88
N ALA A 66 -3.51 1.72 -52.30
CA ALA A 66 -4.17 2.64 -51.40
C ALA A 66 -5.15 1.94 -50.44
N ALA A 67 -5.84 0.90 -50.89
CA ALA A 67 -6.73 0.10 -50.04
C ALA A 67 -5.93 -0.69 -49.00
N ARG A 68 -4.83 -1.35 -49.40
CA ARG A 68 -3.95 -2.08 -48.49
C ARG A 68 -3.33 -1.17 -47.42
N ALA A 69 -2.80 -0.02 -47.83
CA ALA A 69 -2.20 0.93 -46.91
C ALA A 69 -3.22 1.56 -45.94
N SER A 70 -4.49 1.69 -46.34
CA SER A 70 -5.57 2.13 -45.43
C SER A 70 -5.86 1.06 -44.38
N LEU A 71 -5.97 -0.21 -44.80
CA LEU A 71 -6.26 -1.32 -43.90
C LEU A 71 -5.12 -1.55 -42.90
N GLU A 72 -3.86 -1.46 -43.34
CA GLU A 72 -2.69 -1.55 -42.46
C GLU A 72 -2.64 -0.42 -41.43
N ALA A 73 -3.01 0.81 -41.81
CA ALA A 73 -3.09 1.93 -40.88
C ALA A 73 -4.21 1.75 -39.84
N GLU A 74 -5.37 1.22 -40.25
CA GLU A 74 -6.49 0.90 -39.36
C GLU A 74 -6.13 -0.23 -38.38
N ASP A 75 -5.45 -1.29 -38.84
CA ASP A 75 -5.00 -2.39 -37.99
C ASP A 75 -4.00 -1.92 -36.93
N ILE A 76 -3.04 -1.08 -37.31
CA ILE A 76 -2.05 -0.51 -36.36
C ILE A 76 -2.73 0.45 -35.37
N GLU A 77 -3.69 1.26 -35.82
CA GLU A 77 -4.46 2.14 -34.93
C GLU A 77 -5.26 1.34 -33.90
N ALA A 78 -5.92 0.26 -34.31
CA ALA A 78 -6.62 -0.65 -33.41
C ALA A 78 -5.65 -1.33 -32.41
N ALA A 79 -4.46 -1.71 -32.85
CA ALA A 79 -3.42 -2.28 -31.99
C ALA A 79 -2.93 -1.29 -30.93
N VAL A 80 -2.72 0.00 -31.30
CA VAL A 80 -2.35 1.06 -30.35
C VAL A 80 -3.43 1.23 -29.28
N GLU A 81 -4.70 1.30 -29.69
CA GLU A 81 -5.82 1.48 -28.75
C GLU A 81 -5.97 0.30 -27.79
N THR A 82 -5.83 -0.92 -28.31
CA THR A 82 -5.83 -2.15 -27.50
C THR A 82 -4.68 -2.18 -26.50
N ALA A 83 -3.49 -1.73 -26.90
CA ALA A 83 -2.34 -1.65 -26.01
C ALA A 83 -2.54 -0.60 -24.91
N LYS A 84 -3.11 0.57 -25.24
CA LYS A 84 -3.41 1.65 -24.28
C LYS A 84 -4.45 1.23 -23.24
N THR A 85 -5.55 0.62 -23.68
CA THR A 85 -6.58 0.10 -22.77
C THR A 85 -6.05 -1.00 -21.85
N LYS A 86 -5.18 -1.88 -22.35
CA LYS A 86 -4.48 -2.86 -21.51
C LYS A 86 -3.56 -2.19 -20.49
N TYR A 87 -2.86 -1.13 -20.89
CA TYR A 87 -1.97 -0.36 -20.03
C TYR A 87 -2.73 0.30 -18.87
N GLU A 88 -3.85 0.96 -19.16
CA GLU A 88 -4.71 1.56 -18.13
C GLU A 88 -5.27 0.52 -17.15
N THR A 89 -5.65 -0.65 -17.65
CA THR A 89 -6.11 -1.76 -16.80
C THR A 89 -4.99 -2.20 -15.84
N LEU A 90 -3.77 -2.39 -16.35
CA LEU A 90 -2.62 -2.75 -15.52
C LEU A 90 -2.24 -1.66 -14.51
N GLU A 91 -2.43 -0.38 -14.82
CA GLU A 91 -2.21 0.69 -13.83
C GLU A 91 -3.20 0.60 -12.66
N ARG A 92 -4.47 0.29 -12.92
CA ARG A 92 -5.45 0.06 -11.85
C ARG A 92 -5.10 -1.16 -11.01
N GLU A 93 -4.75 -2.28 -11.66
CA GLU A 93 -4.29 -3.49 -10.97
C GLU A 93 -3.06 -3.21 -10.09
N ARG A 94 -2.13 -2.37 -10.58
CA ARG A 94 -0.95 -1.95 -9.82
C ARG A 94 -1.32 -1.16 -8.57
N GLU A 95 -2.24 -0.21 -8.68
CA GLU A 95 -2.68 0.59 -7.53
C GLU A 95 -3.37 -0.27 -6.47
N GLU A 96 -4.20 -1.22 -6.89
CA GLU A 96 -4.85 -2.18 -5.99
C GLU A 96 -3.82 -3.07 -5.30
N ALA A 97 -2.89 -3.64 -6.05
CA ALA A 97 -1.79 -4.44 -5.51
C ALA A 97 -0.95 -3.64 -4.50
N TYR A 98 -0.65 -2.37 -4.81
CA TYR A 98 0.09 -1.49 -3.90
C TYR A 98 -0.65 -1.24 -2.58
N ARG A 99 -1.96 -0.99 -2.61
CA ARG A 99 -2.77 -0.82 -1.40
C ARG A 99 -2.74 -2.07 -0.53
N ILE A 100 -2.90 -3.24 -1.14
CA ILE A 100 -2.86 -4.53 -0.44
C ILE A 100 -1.49 -4.77 0.19
N GLU A 101 -0.40 -4.56 -0.55
CA GLU A 101 0.97 -4.71 -0.04
C GLU A 101 1.24 -3.77 1.14
N LYS A 102 0.83 -2.50 1.05
CA LYS A 102 0.98 -1.55 2.15
C LYS A 102 0.13 -1.87 3.36
N TRP A 103 -1.07 -2.39 3.15
CA TRP A 103 -1.88 -2.88 4.25
C TRP A 103 -1.24 -4.07 4.96
N GLN A 104 -0.65 -5.01 4.20
CA GLN A 104 0.10 -6.13 4.77
C GLN A 104 1.32 -5.67 5.58
N GLU A 105 2.08 -4.68 5.08
CA GLU A 105 3.18 -4.06 5.85
C GLU A 105 2.69 -3.46 7.17
N CYS A 106 1.57 -2.71 7.14
CA CYS A 106 0.95 -2.16 8.35
C CYS A 106 0.54 -3.25 9.34
N MET A 107 -0.07 -4.33 8.85
CA MET A 107 -0.50 -5.45 9.69
C MET A 107 0.69 -6.20 10.32
N ALA A 108 1.78 -6.39 9.58
CA ALA A 108 3.00 -6.98 10.11
C ALA A 108 3.60 -6.13 11.24
N LEU A 109 3.70 -4.81 11.04
CA LEU A 109 4.16 -3.90 12.08
C LEU A 109 3.22 -3.90 13.30
N ALA A 110 1.90 -3.94 13.09
CA ALA A 110 0.95 -4.00 14.19
C ALA A 110 1.11 -5.30 15.00
N GLU A 111 1.39 -6.44 14.36
CA GLU A 111 1.68 -7.69 15.07
C GLU A 111 2.99 -7.65 15.86
N GLU A 112 4.02 -6.95 15.37
CA GLU A 112 5.24 -6.67 16.14
C GLU A 112 4.95 -5.80 17.37
N ILE A 113 4.22 -4.69 17.19
CA ILE A 113 3.83 -3.80 18.30
C ILE A 113 2.97 -4.55 19.32
N HIS A 114 2.12 -5.49 18.90
CA HIS A 114 1.35 -6.31 19.84
C HIS A 114 2.25 -7.22 20.70
N LYS A 115 3.33 -7.77 20.14
CA LYS A 115 4.32 -8.53 20.94
C LYS A 115 5.02 -7.62 21.94
N ASP A 116 5.43 -6.43 21.52
CA ASP A 116 6.01 -5.44 22.41
C ASP A 116 5.03 -5.08 23.55
N ALA A 117 3.73 -4.95 23.24
CA ALA A 117 2.69 -4.72 24.24
C ALA A 117 2.60 -5.84 25.28
N GLN A 118 2.65 -7.11 24.85
CA GLN A 118 2.66 -8.27 25.75
C GLN A 118 3.90 -8.28 26.66
N GLU A 119 5.07 -7.93 26.12
CA GLU A 119 6.30 -7.81 26.92
C GLU A 119 6.20 -6.68 27.95
N MET A 120 5.63 -5.54 27.55
CA MET A 120 5.36 -4.42 28.47
C MET A 120 4.42 -4.84 29.60
N ASP A 121 3.32 -5.54 29.31
CA ASP A 121 2.41 -6.04 30.33
C ASP A 121 3.12 -7.00 31.30
N SER A 122 3.98 -7.89 30.79
CA SER A 122 4.78 -8.78 31.64
C SER A 122 5.76 -8.01 32.54
N HIS A 123 6.41 -6.96 32.01
CA HIS A 123 7.28 -6.10 32.81
C HIS A 123 6.53 -5.33 33.88
N ILE A 124 5.34 -4.82 33.56
CA ILE A 124 4.45 -4.17 34.51
C ILE A 124 4.05 -5.17 35.60
N GLU A 125 3.56 -6.35 35.25
CA GLU A 125 3.18 -7.37 36.24
C GLU A 125 4.36 -7.74 37.16
N ASN A 126 5.54 -8.00 36.60
CA ASN A 126 6.73 -8.33 37.38
C ASN A 126 7.15 -7.18 38.33
N LEU A 127 7.07 -5.93 37.86
CA LEU A 127 7.36 -4.76 38.69
C LEU A 127 6.38 -4.65 39.86
N PHE A 128 5.08 -4.68 39.57
CA PHE A 128 4.03 -4.43 40.55
C PHE A 128 3.83 -5.60 41.52
N VAL A 129 3.75 -6.83 40.99
CA VAL A 129 3.43 -8.03 41.78
C VAL A 129 4.66 -8.57 42.48
N LYS A 130 5.81 -8.72 41.79
CA LYS A 130 6.96 -9.40 42.40
C LYS A 130 7.88 -8.44 43.16
N LEU A 131 8.22 -7.31 42.55
CA LEU A 131 9.23 -6.41 43.14
C LEU A 131 8.63 -5.51 44.21
N LEU A 132 7.53 -4.81 43.90
CA LEU A 132 6.95 -3.82 44.81
C LEU A 132 6.26 -4.48 46.01
N GLN A 133 5.56 -5.60 45.82
CA GLN A 133 4.97 -6.35 46.93
C GLN A 133 6.05 -6.87 47.90
N GLY A 134 7.09 -7.55 47.39
CA GLY A 134 8.17 -8.04 48.24
C GLY A 134 8.95 -6.93 48.96
N HIS A 135 9.03 -5.73 48.37
CA HIS A 135 9.59 -4.57 49.06
C HIS A 135 8.66 -4.05 50.18
N GLN A 136 7.35 -4.03 49.95
CA GLN A 136 6.36 -3.63 50.94
C GLN A 136 6.33 -4.57 52.13
N GLU A 137 6.39 -5.88 51.90
CA GLU A 137 6.50 -6.90 52.96
C GLU A 137 7.75 -6.65 53.83
N LYS A 138 8.89 -6.31 53.23
CA LYS A 138 10.11 -5.95 53.96
C LYS A 138 9.95 -4.65 54.76
N ILE A 139 9.27 -3.65 54.22
CA ILE A 139 8.98 -2.39 54.94
C ILE A 139 8.06 -2.66 56.13
N GLU A 140 7.05 -3.51 55.97
CA GLU A 140 6.13 -3.89 57.05
C GLU A 140 6.87 -4.67 58.13
N HIS A 141 7.71 -5.62 57.75
CA HIS A 141 8.57 -6.33 58.70
C HIS A 141 9.50 -5.38 59.46
N LEU A 142 10.12 -4.41 58.77
CA LEU A 142 10.95 -3.38 59.39
C LEU A 142 10.17 -2.53 60.40
N ARG A 143 8.91 -2.19 60.09
CA ARG A 143 8.04 -1.44 61.02
C ARG A 143 7.68 -2.27 62.25
N HIS A 144 7.41 -3.56 62.08
CA HIS A 144 7.16 -4.47 63.21
C HIS A 144 8.38 -4.54 64.13
N LEU A 145 9.58 -4.74 63.59
CA LEU A 145 10.82 -4.75 64.38
C LEU A 145 11.05 -3.40 65.11
N ALA A 146 10.77 -2.27 64.44
CA ALA A 146 10.89 -0.95 65.07
C ALA A 146 9.88 -0.75 66.21
N GLN A 147 8.67 -1.29 66.07
CA GLN A 147 7.65 -1.28 67.13
C GLN A 147 8.06 -2.15 68.32
N GLU A 148 8.56 -3.36 68.08
CA GLU A 148 9.08 -4.25 69.14
C GLU A 148 10.24 -3.61 69.92
N ALA A 149 11.03 -2.76 69.24
CA ALA A 149 12.11 -1.97 69.84
C ALA A 149 11.64 -0.62 70.45
N GLU A 150 10.34 -0.42 70.69
CA GLU A 150 9.76 0.79 71.28
C GLU A 150 9.94 2.08 70.45
N HIS A 151 10.21 1.95 69.15
CA HIS A 151 10.39 3.05 68.20
C HIS A 151 9.22 3.15 67.20
N GLU A 152 7.98 3.17 67.70
CA GLU A 152 6.76 3.11 66.88
C GLU A 152 6.68 4.15 65.74
N GLY A 153 7.29 5.32 65.92
CA GLY A 153 7.32 6.41 64.93
C GLY A 153 8.19 6.15 63.70
N ALA A 154 9.13 5.20 63.76
CA ALA A 154 10.10 4.97 62.71
C ALA A 154 9.46 4.34 61.46
N PHE A 155 9.92 4.75 60.27
CA PHE A 155 9.52 4.19 58.97
C PHE A 155 8.02 4.24 58.62
N LYS A 156 7.18 4.96 59.39
CA LYS A 156 5.73 5.14 59.10
C LYS A 156 5.46 5.71 57.71
N THR A 157 6.34 6.56 57.21
CA THR A 157 6.20 7.21 55.90
C THR A 157 6.84 6.43 54.75
N ALA A 158 7.63 5.38 55.01
CA ALA A 158 8.25 4.56 53.97
C ALA A 158 7.19 3.66 53.30
N GLY A 159 7.18 3.54 51.98
CA GLY A 159 6.20 2.69 51.29
C GLY A 159 6.20 2.88 49.78
N ILE A 160 5.50 1.98 49.08
CA ILE A 160 5.46 1.94 47.60
C ILE A 160 4.97 3.27 46.99
N ARG A 161 4.18 4.07 47.72
CA ARG A 161 3.67 5.38 47.27
C ARG A 161 4.78 6.33 46.79
N HIS A 162 5.97 6.29 47.38
CA HIS A 162 7.09 7.14 46.95
C HIS A 162 7.69 6.69 45.62
N VAL A 163 7.68 5.38 45.34
CA VAL A 163 8.08 4.82 44.05
C VAL A 163 7.13 5.28 42.95
N PHE A 164 5.81 5.20 43.20
CA PHE A 164 4.80 5.70 42.26
C PHE A 164 4.93 7.20 41.97
N ARG A 165 5.18 8.02 43.00
CA ARG A 165 5.40 9.47 42.80
C ARG A 165 6.59 9.72 41.86
N ARG A 166 7.66 8.93 41.99
CA ARG A 166 8.85 9.05 41.12
C ARG A 166 8.58 8.56 39.70
N ILE A 167 7.83 7.47 39.52
CA ILE A 167 7.43 6.96 38.21
C ILE A 167 6.52 7.98 37.51
N ASN A 168 5.46 8.47 38.17
CA ASN A 168 4.57 9.48 37.61
C ASN A 168 5.31 10.75 37.20
N GLY A 169 6.24 11.23 38.03
CA GLY A 169 7.05 12.40 37.68
C GLY A 169 7.93 12.19 36.44
N LYS A 170 8.36 10.96 36.16
CA LYS A 170 9.04 10.62 34.90
C LYS A 170 8.07 10.57 33.73
N ILE A 171 6.93 9.88 33.88
CA ILE A 171 5.93 9.75 32.81
C ILE A 171 5.45 11.13 32.33
N VAL A 172 5.08 12.03 33.24
CA VAL A 172 4.65 13.40 32.91
C VAL A 172 5.73 14.18 32.15
N ARG A 173 7.02 13.86 32.37
CA ARG A 173 8.13 14.48 31.66
C ARG A 173 8.31 13.92 30.24
N PHE A 174 8.05 12.63 30.02
CA PHE A 174 8.23 11.97 28.73
C PHE A 174 7.00 12.06 27.82
N ALA A 175 5.80 12.08 28.40
CA ALA A 175 4.53 12.13 27.68
C ALA A 175 3.59 13.17 28.34
N PRO A 176 3.88 14.48 28.17
CA PRO A 176 3.18 15.55 28.90
C PRO A 176 1.69 15.69 28.54
N PHE A 177 1.24 15.09 27.43
CA PHE A 177 -0.15 15.17 26.94
C PHE A 177 -0.97 13.90 27.17
N GLU A 178 -0.36 12.81 27.66
CA GLU A 178 -1.06 11.53 27.89
C GLU A 178 -1.43 11.32 29.37
N ALA A 179 -1.02 12.23 30.25
CA ALA A 179 -1.29 12.16 31.68
C ALA A 179 -2.68 12.70 32.04
N ASP A 180 -3.73 11.98 31.63
CA ASP A 180 -5.07 12.14 32.19
C ASP A 180 -5.70 10.76 32.51
N LYS A 181 -6.65 10.77 33.47
CA LYS A 181 -7.15 9.59 34.20
C LYS A 181 -7.34 8.35 33.33
N PRO A 182 -6.84 7.17 33.75
CA PRO A 182 -7.09 5.92 33.01
C PRO A 182 -8.61 5.71 32.91
N SER A 183 -9.09 5.50 31.68
CA SER A 183 -10.48 5.10 31.45
C SER A 183 -10.75 3.80 32.22
N ALA A 184 -11.99 3.58 32.66
CA ALA A 184 -12.36 2.38 33.41
C ALA A 184 -12.03 1.06 32.66
N VAL A 185 -11.90 1.12 31.33
CA VAL A 185 -11.51 -0.01 30.48
C VAL A 185 -10.04 -0.39 30.70
N TYR A 186 -9.14 0.57 30.84
CA TYR A 186 -7.71 0.34 31.13
C TYR A 186 -7.45 -0.15 32.56
N LEU A 187 -8.45 -0.11 33.44
CA LEU A 187 -8.37 -0.70 34.78
C LEU A 187 -8.78 -2.18 34.80
N GLN A 188 -9.42 -2.69 33.74
CA GLN A 188 -9.99 -4.04 33.69
C GLN A 188 -9.37 -4.94 32.62
N SER A 189 -8.60 -4.37 31.68
CA SER A 189 -7.97 -5.10 30.56
C SER A 189 -6.50 -4.73 30.45
N THR A 190 -5.65 -5.65 29.98
CA THR A 190 -4.22 -5.38 29.76
C THR A 190 -4.02 -4.49 28.51
N TYR A 191 -2.83 -3.90 28.35
CA TYR A 191 -2.54 -3.11 27.16
C TYR A 191 -2.58 -3.98 25.90
N ALA A 192 -2.02 -5.20 25.99
CA ALA A 192 -2.06 -6.19 24.93
C ALA A 192 -3.50 -6.57 24.55
N ASP A 193 -4.41 -6.77 25.52
CA ASP A 193 -5.81 -7.09 25.23
C ASP A 193 -6.50 -5.97 24.44
N ILE A 194 -6.32 -4.72 24.86
CA ILE A 194 -6.90 -3.56 24.18
C ILE A 194 -6.34 -3.42 22.77
N PHE A 195 -5.04 -3.62 22.61
CA PHE A 195 -4.40 -3.59 21.29
C PHE A 195 -4.86 -4.74 20.39
N GLN A 196 -5.04 -5.94 20.95
CA GLN A 196 -5.57 -7.11 20.22
C GLN A 196 -6.99 -6.83 19.71
N MET A 197 -7.85 -6.19 20.51
CA MET A 197 -9.19 -5.80 20.05
C MET A 197 -9.15 -4.85 18.85
N GLN A 198 -8.20 -3.91 18.83
CA GLN A 198 -8.00 -2.99 17.70
C GLN A 198 -7.46 -3.74 16.48
N LEU A 199 -6.49 -4.65 16.68
CA LEU A 199 -5.95 -5.49 15.63
C LEU A 199 -7.03 -6.38 15.00
N ASP A 200 -7.92 -6.95 15.81
CA ASP A 200 -9.05 -7.76 15.35
C ASP A 200 -10.12 -6.94 14.64
N ALA A 201 -10.30 -5.67 15.01
CA ALA A 201 -11.16 -4.76 14.26
C ALA A 201 -10.57 -4.48 12.87
N ALA A 202 -9.29 -4.14 12.79
CA ALA A 202 -8.58 -3.91 11.53
C ALA A 202 -8.56 -5.17 10.63
N LYS A 203 -8.35 -6.35 11.21
CA LYS A 203 -8.42 -7.64 10.48
C LYS A 203 -9.82 -7.92 9.92
N ARG A 204 -10.87 -7.48 10.61
CA ARG A 204 -12.25 -7.62 10.13
C ARG A 204 -12.51 -6.67 8.97
N GLU A 205 -12.10 -5.41 9.08
CA GLU A 205 -12.20 -4.42 8.00
C GLU A 205 -11.54 -4.94 6.72
N ALA A 206 -10.31 -5.46 6.83
CA ALA A 206 -9.58 -6.06 5.72
C ALA A 206 -10.35 -7.20 5.01
N LYS A 207 -11.01 -8.08 5.78
CA LYS A 207 -11.81 -9.18 5.22
C LYS A 207 -13.08 -8.70 4.52
N THR A 208 -13.68 -7.61 5.00
CA THR A 208 -14.83 -6.98 4.31
C THR A 208 -14.42 -6.30 3.01
N GLU A 209 -13.24 -5.68 2.96
CA GLU A 209 -12.71 -5.06 1.74
C GLU A 209 -12.33 -6.11 0.68
N GLU A 210 -11.72 -7.24 1.10
CA GLU A 210 -11.45 -8.39 0.21
C GLU A 210 -12.71 -9.08 -0.34
N GLN A 211 -13.85 -8.96 0.33
CA GLN A 211 -15.15 -9.52 -0.12
C GLN A 211 -15.97 -8.56 -0.98
N ALA A 212 -15.62 -7.27 -0.98
CA ALA A 212 -16.31 -6.22 -1.73
C ALA A 212 -15.61 -5.86 -3.06
N ALA A 213 -14.35 -6.26 -3.24
CA ALA A 213 -13.58 -6.20 -4.48
C ALA A 213 -13.78 -7.47 -5.32
#